data_AF-A0A560E2G4-F1
#
_entry.id   AF-A0A560E2G4-F1
#
_cell.length_a   1.000
_cell.length_b   1.000
_cell.length_c   1.000
_cell.angle_alpha   90.00
_cell.angle_beta   90.00
_cell.angle_gamma   90.00
#
_symmetry.space_group_name_H-M   'P 1'
#
loop_
_entity.id
_entity.type
_entity.pdbx_description
1 polymer ?
#
loop_
_entity_poly.entity_id
_entity_poly.type
_entity_poly.pdbx_seq_one_letter_code
_entity_poly.pdbx_strand_id
1 'polypeptide(L)' 'MTEAGDGIERSLSELQVVPYGIPRRSIAGYYPECNVLVPLWHYAEGSKVPAAKSIPVRLFKDVPPEIIEGGETSISAT' A
#
# COMPACT_ATOMS: atom_id res chain seq x y z
N MET A 1 4.01 0.54 -0.69
CA MET A 1 5.16 0.76 0.22
C MET A 1 4.86 1.94 1.12
N THR A 2 5.20 1.86 2.41
CA THR A 2 5.01 2.96 3.37
C THR A 2 6.13 4.00 3.27
N GLU A 3 5.77 5.29 3.25
CA GLU A 3 6.72 6.42 3.24
C GLU A 3 6.77 7.06 4.65
N ALA A 4 7.35 6.36 5.62
CA ALA A 4 7.35 6.79 7.03
C ALA A 4 8.63 7.52 7.48
N GLY A 5 9.74 7.40 6.74
CA GLY A 5 11.00 8.06 7.12
C GLY A 5 11.70 7.49 8.36
N ASP A 6 11.33 6.29 8.81
CA ASP A 6 11.91 5.60 9.98
C ASP A 6 13.00 4.57 9.63
N GLY A 7 13.40 4.51 8.36
CA GLY A 7 14.41 3.56 7.87
C GLY A 7 13.92 2.10 7.81
N ILE A 8 12.64 1.82 8.08
CA ILE A 8 12.07 0.48 8.01
C ILE A 8 11.22 0.36 6.75
N GLU A 9 11.65 -0.49 5.83
CA GLU A 9 10.88 -0.81 4.64
C GLU A 9 9.63 -1.64 5.00
N ARG A 10 8.49 -1.22 4.46
CA ARG A 10 7.21 -1.91 4.60
C ARG A 10 6.51 -1.92 3.26
N SER A 11 6.22 -3.12 2.76
CA SER A 11 5.53 -3.34 1.49
C SER A 11 4.46 -4.41 1.64
N LEU A 12 3.48 -4.35 0.75
CA LEU A 12 2.40 -5.32 0.61
C LEU A 12 2.15 -5.48 -0.90
N SER A 13 2.19 -6.72 -1.36
CA SER A 13 2.02 -7.14 -2.76
C SER A 13 0.75 -7.99 -2.90
N GLU A 14 0.49 -8.52 -4.10
CA GLU A 14 -0.62 -9.43 -4.39
C GLU A 14 -2.01 -8.83 -4.11
N LEU A 15 -2.13 -7.51 -4.30
CA LEU A 15 -3.39 -6.77 -4.16
C LEU A 15 -3.96 -6.37 -5.51
N GLN A 16 -5.28 -6.45 -5.63
CA GLN A 16 -6.00 -5.90 -6.77
C GLN A 16 -6.46 -4.46 -6.48
N VAL A 17 -6.15 -3.53 -7.39
CA VAL A 17 -6.66 -2.15 -7.34
C VAL A 17 -7.99 -2.08 -8.08
N VAL A 18 -9.04 -1.61 -7.40
CA VAL A 18 -10.38 -1.44 -7.96
C VAL A 18 -10.77 0.04 -7.89
N PRO A 19 -11.34 0.63 -8.96
CA PRO A 19 -11.85 2.00 -8.92
C PRO A 19 -12.93 2.16 -7.85
N TYR A 20 -12.83 3.21 -7.04
CA TYR A 20 -13.80 3.49 -6.00
C TYR A 20 -13.97 5.00 -5.81
N GLY A 21 -15.16 5.43 -5.39
CA GLY A 21 -15.53 6.83 -5.21
C GLY A 21 -14.93 7.45 -3.94
N ILE A 22 -13.60 7.47 -3.82
CA ILE A 22 -12.86 8.11 -2.71
C ILE A 22 -12.10 9.36 -3.20
N PRO A 23 -11.73 10.29 -2.31
CA PRO A 23 -10.97 11.48 -2.68
C PRO A 23 -9.71 11.15 -3.47
N ARG A 24 -9.34 12.06 -4.38
CA ARG A 24 -8.11 11.90 -5.18
C ARG A 24 -6.90 11.80 -4.26
N ARG A 25 -5.96 10.90 -4.62
CA ARG A 25 -4.74 10.61 -3.85
C ARG A 25 -5.00 9.91 -2.51
N SER A 26 -6.19 9.35 -2.31
CA SER A 26 -6.48 8.41 -1.24
C SER A 26 -6.64 7.00 -1.80
N ILE A 27 -6.36 6.01 -0.94
CA ILE A 27 -6.69 4.60 -1.20
C ILE A 27 -7.42 4.05 0.02
N ALA A 28 -8.20 2.99 -0.20
CA ALA A 28 -8.74 2.16 0.87
C ALA A 28 -8.16 0.77 0.71
N GLY A 29 -7.93 0.10 1.83
CA GLY A 29 -7.45 -1.27 1.88
C GLY A 29 -8.27 -2.08 2.89
N TYR A 30 -8.23 -3.39 2.75
CA TYR A 30 -8.91 -4.28 3.68
C TYR A 30 -8.14 -4.37 5.00
N TYR A 31 -8.92 -4.52 6.09
CA TYR A 31 -8.41 -4.80 7.42
C TYR A 31 -8.61 -6.30 7.70
N PRO A 32 -7.58 -7.01 8.19
CA PRO A 32 -6.30 -6.52 8.75
C PRO A 32 -5.11 -6.50 7.78
N GLU A 33 -5.30 -6.76 6.49
CA GLU A 33 -4.24 -7.02 5.50
C GLU A 33 -3.25 -5.86 5.38
N CYS A 34 -3.76 -4.62 5.45
CA CYS A 34 -2.92 -3.42 5.35
C CYS A 34 -2.15 -3.07 6.64
N ASN A 35 -2.29 -3.82 7.74
CA ASN A 35 -1.60 -3.52 8.99
C ASN A 35 -0.08 -3.58 8.87
N VAL A 36 0.47 -4.39 7.95
CA VAL A 36 1.92 -4.45 7.68
C VAL A 36 2.50 -3.11 7.25
N LEU A 37 1.67 -2.21 6.71
CA LEU A 37 2.07 -0.89 6.27
C LEU A 37 2.15 0.13 7.41
N VAL A 38 1.62 -0.19 8.60
CA VAL A 38 1.52 0.77 9.72
C VAL A 38 2.88 0.86 10.44
N PRO A 39 3.51 2.05 10.47
CA PRO A 39 4.74 2.25 11.23
C PRO A 39 4.44 2.34 12.73
N LEU A 40 5.25 1.66 13.54
CA LEU A 40 5.01 1.53 14.98
C LEU A 40 5.15 2.84 15.75
N TRP A 41 5.91 3.81 15.23
CA TRP A 41 6.07 5.12 15.87
C TRP A 41 4.89 6.06 15.61
N HIS A 42 4.04 5.77 14.62
CA HIS A 42 2.96 6.64 14.19
C HIS A 42 1.66 6.32 14.95
N TYR A 43 1.51 6.94 16.10
CA TYR A 43 0.39 6.74 17.01
C TYR A 43 -0.10 8.06 17.61
N ALA A 44 -1.31 8.05 18.18
CA ALA A 44 -1.84 9.16 18.95
C ALA A 44 -0.99 9.42 20.21
N GLU A 45 -0.64 10.69 20.47
CA GLU A 45 0.30 11.08 21.52
C GLU A 45 -0.10 10.57 22.92
N GLY A 46 -1.38 10.70 23.28
CA GLY A 46 -1.92 10.31 24.58
C GLY A 46 -2.20 8.80 24.71
N SER A 47 -3.11 8.27 23.88
CA SER A 47 -3.58 6.88 24.02
C SER A 47 -2.64 5.83 23.43
N LYS A 48 -1.65 6.26 22.63
CA LYS A 48 -0.75 5.38 21.87
C LYS A 48 -1.45 4.46 20.87
N VAL A 49 -2.71 4.76 20.51
CA VAL A 49 -3.43 4.04 19.45
C VAL A 49 -2.78 4.32 18.10
N PRO A 50 -2.48 3.29 17.28
CA PRO A 50 -1.88 3.48 15.96
C PRO A 50 -2.74 4.37 15.05
N ALA A 51 -2.09 5.30 14.33
CA ALA A 51 -2.75 6.20 13.39
C ALA A 51 -2.96 5.54 12.01
N ALA A 52 -3.56 4.35 11.99
CA ALA A 52 -3.67 3.47 10.83
C ALA A 52 -4.52 4.00 9.66
N LYS A 53 -5.37 5.01 9.89
CA LYS A 53 -6.21 5.63 8.84
C LYS A 53 -5.50 6.73 8.04
N SER A 54 -4.25 7.06 8.38
CA SER A 54 -3.49 8.13 7.74
C SER A 54 -2.04 7.71 7.54
N ILE A 55 -1.82 6.68 6.72
CA ILE A 55 -0.47 6.19 6.39
C ILE A 55 -0.09 6.66 4.98
N PRO A 56 0.97 7.46 4.82
CA PRO A 56 1.48 7.82 3.50
C PRO A 56 2.08 6.58 2.82
N VAL A 57 1.64 6.31 1.60
CA VAL A 57 2.09 5.16 0.82
C VAL A 57 2.38 5.54 -0.62
N ARG A 58 3.28 4.77 -1.23
CA ARG A 58 3.54 4.77 -2.67
C ARG A 58 3.08 3.46 -3.28
N LEU A 59 2.35 3.57 -4.38
CA LEU A 59 1.89 2.43 -5.17
C LEU A 59 2.93 2.07 -6.23
N PHE A 60 3.07 0.77 -6.46
CA PHE A 60 3.88 0.20 -7.53
C PHE A 60 3.04 -0.85 -8.23
N LYS A 61 3.26 -1.03 -9.54
CA LYS A 61 2.69 -2.17 -10.24
C LYS A 61 3.40 -3.41 -9.71
N ASP A 62 2.63 -4.33 -9.14
CA ASP A 62 3.14 -5.64 -8.77
C ASP A 62 3.31 -6.45 -10.06
N VAL A 63 4.55 -6.81 -10.38
CA VAL A 63 4.87 -7.58 -11.57
C VAL A 63 5.32 -8.95 -11.09
N PRO A 64 4.45 -9.98 -11.21
CA PRO A 64 4.83 -11.35 -10.90
C PRO A 64 6.12 -11.72 -11.62
N PRO A 65 7.09 -12.37 -10.93
CA PRO A 65 8.39 -12.68 -11.51
C PRO A 65 8.29 -13.54 -12.78
N GLU A 66 7.25 -14.38 -12.89
CA GLU A 66 6.96 -15.19 -14.07
C GLU A 66 6.70 -14.37 -15.35
N ILE A 67 6.25 -13.12 -15.21
CA ILE A 67 5.99 -12.19 -16.33
C ILE A 67 7.26 -11.40 -16.71
N ILE A 68 8.29 -11.39 -15.86
CA ILE A 68 9.55 -10.69 -16.13
C ILE A 68 10.44 -11.50 -17.08
N GLU A 69 10.36 -12.84 -17.04
CA GLU A 69 11.12 -13.73 -17.93
C GLU A 69 10.48 -13.92 -19.33
N GLY A 70 9.18 -13.68 -19.46
CA GLY A 70 8.45 -13.72 -20.74
C GLY A 70 8.02 -12.32 -21.18
N GLY A 71 8.72 -11.75 -22.17
CA GLY A 71 8.51 -10.37 -22.64
C GLY A 71 7.05 -9.94 -22.85
N GLU A 72 6.80 -8.68 -22.47
CA GLU A 72 5.63 -7.82 -22.75
C GLU A 72 4.25 -8.51 -22.86
N THR A 73 3.53 -8.59 -21.74
CA THR A 73 2.07 -8.65 -21.80
C THR A 73 1.49 -7.26 -21.57
N SER A 74 1.01 -6.64 -22.64
CA SER A 74 0.24 -5.40 -22.62
C SER A 74 -1.06 -5.60 -21.85
N ILE A 75 -1.14 -5.10 -20.63
CA ILE A 75 -2.40 -5.03 -19.90
C ILE A 75 -3.14 -3.78 -20.38
N SER A 76 -4.05 -3.96 -21.34
CA SER A 76 -5.00 -2.94 -21.77
C SER A 76 -6.11 -2.84 -20.71
N ALA A 77 -6.15 -1.75 -19.96
CA ALA A 77 -7.31 -1.40 -19.14
C ALA A 77 -8.32 -0.63 -20.01
N THR A 78 -9.43 -1.28 -20.34
CA THR A 78 -10.62 -0.64 -20.95
C THR A 78 -11.37 0.17 -19.90
#